data_AF-A0A925Y271-F1
#
_entry.id   AF-A0A925Y271-F1
#
_cell.length_a   1.000
_cell.length_b   1.000
_cell.length_c   1.000
_cell.angle_alpha   90.00
_cell.angle_beta   90.00
_cell.angle_gamma   90.00
#
_symmetry.space_group_name_H-M   'P 1'
#
loop_
_entity.id
_entity.type
_entity.pdbx_description
1 polymer ?
#
loop_
_entity_poly.entity_id
_entity_poly.type
_entity_poly.pdbx_seq_one_letter_code
_entity_poly.pdbx_strand_id
1 'polypeptide(L)'
;MHSQLPMPIHADLDRHVREVFLPSLPEPHRETARILFEQIRKLEDIRAQSLTWSTADQTAAQECRRQLVEVAGEVREAYKQVIHIAHQKLEYPPG
;
A
#
# COMPACT_ATOMS: atom_id res chain seq x y z
N MET A 1 18.35 26.12 2.90
CA MET A 1 17.85 24.98 2.09
C MET A 1 18.14 23.70 2.86
N HIS A 2 17.18 23.24 3.67
CA HIS A 2 17.33 21.97 4.39
C HIS A 2 16.60 20.89 3.61
N SER A 3 17.37 20.04 2.93
CA SER A 3 16.89 18.80 2.34
C SER A 3 16.44 17.87 3.46
N GLN A 4 15.12 17.73 3.63
CA GLN A 4 14.54 16.63 4.39
C GLN A 4 14.71 15.35 3.54
N LEU A 5 15.75 14.59 3.85
CA LEU A 5 15.94 13.23 3.34
C LEU A 5 14.90 12.29 4.00
N PRO A 6 14.48 11.24 3.27
CA PRO A 6 13.19 10.56 3.42
C PRO A 6 13.10 9.86 4.78
N MET A 7 11.97 10.01 5.48
CA MET A 7 11.70 9.23 6.69
C MET A 7 11.72 7.73 6.32
N PRO A 8 12.71 6.93 6.78
CA PRO A 8 12.55 5.50 6.73
C PRO A 8 11.37 5.19 7.64
N ILE A 9 10.36 4.50 7.13
CA ILE A 9 9.35 3.88 7.99
C ILE A 9 10.14 2.84 8.82
N HIS A 10 10.52 3.25 10.02
CA HIS A 10 11.34 2.47 10.95
C HIS A 10 10.68 1.11 11.19
N ALA A 11 11.45 0.03 11.34
CA ALA A 11 10.93 -1.33 11.56
C ALA A 11 9.88 -1.42 12.70
N ASP A 12 9.94 -0.49 13.65
CA ASP A 12 8.95 -0.33 14.72
C ASP A 12 7.54 0.03 14.22
N LEU A 13 7.43 0.81 13.15
CA LEU A 13 6.16 1.21 12.56
C LEU A 13 5.52 0.04 11.79
N ASP A 14 6.31 -0.71 11.02
CA ASP A 14 5.85 -1.92 10.31
C ASP A 14 5.34 -2.97 11.31
N ARG A 15 6.09 -3.18 12.39
CA ARG A 15 5.70 -4.08 13.48
C ARG A 15 4.41 -3.60 14.15
N HIS A 16 4.32 -2.32 14.49
CA HIS A 16 3.12 -1.76 15.10
C HIS A 16 1.89 -1.91 14.19
N VAL A 17 2.04 -1.68 12.88
CA VAL A 17 0.93 -1.86 11.94
C VAL A 17 0.45 -3.31 11.94
N ARG A 18 1.37 -4.28 11.88
CA ARG A 18 1.04 -5.71 11.83
C ARG A 18 0.49 -6.27 13.14
N GLU A 19 1.07 -5.87 14.27
CA GLU A 19 0.79 -6.49 15.58
C GLU A 19 -0.27 -5.75 16.38
N VAL A 20 -0.48 -4.45 16.14
CA VAL A 20 -1.40 -3.61 16.91
C VAL A 20 -2.53 -3.06 16.05
N PHE A 21 -2.20 -2.34 14.97
CA PHE A 21 -3.20 -1.64 14.17
C PHE A 21 -4.12 -2.61 13.42
N LEU A 22 -3.58 -3.49 12.57
CA LEU A 22 -4.39 -4.41 11.77
C LEU A 22 -5.32 -5.30 12.63
N PRO A 23 -4.85 -5.94 13.71
CA PRO A 23 -5.72 -6.74 14.58
C PRO A 23 -6.83 -5.93 15.26
N SER A 24 -6.65 -4.62 15.46
CA SER A 24 -7.66 -3.75 16.07
C SER A 24 -8.85 -3.42 15.15
N LEU A 25 -8.72 -3.66 13.84
CA LEU A 25 -9.76 -3.34 12.87
C LEU A 25 -10.78 -4.49 12.74
N PRO A 26 -12.08 -4.19 12.59
CA PRO A 26 -13.08 -5.19 12.22
C PRO A 26 -12.96 -5.58 10.75
N GLU A 27 -13.47 -6.76 10.38
CA GLU A 27 -13.70 -7.06 8.96
C GLU A 27 -14.85 -6.20 8.41
N PRO A 28 -14.85 -5.82 7.12
CA PRO A 28 -13.79 -6.05 6.13
C PRO A 28 -12.67 -4.99 6.13
N HIS A 29 -12.69 -4.04 7.08
CA HIS A 29 -11.74 -2.92 7.14
C HIS A 29 -10.30 -3.40 7.36
N ARG A 30 -10.12 -4.45 8.16
CA ARG A 30 -8.83 -5.10 8.40
C ARG A 30 -8.20 -5.60 7.11
N GLU A 31 -8.94 -6.38 6.34
CA GLU A 31 -8.46 -6.94 5.08
C GLU A 31 -8.10 -5.84 4.08
N THR A 32 -8.96 -4.83 3.93
CA THR A 32 -8.66 -3.66 3.09
C THR A 32 -7.38 -2.93 3.52
N ALA A 33 -7.21 -2.68 4.83
CA ALA A 33 -6.03 -2.02 5.36
C ALA A 33 -4.76 -2.88 5.19
N ARG A 34 -4.86 -4.21 5.31
CA ARG A 34 -3.77 -5.16 5.08
C ARG A 34 -3.28 -5.07 3.63
N ILE A 35 -4.19 -5.13 2.66
CA ILE A 35 -3.86 -5.05 1.23
C ILE A 35 -3.12 -3.73 0.93
N LEU A 36 -3.66 -2.59 1.41
CA LEU A 36 -3.05 -1.29 1.19
C LEU A 36 -1.65 -1.18 1.82
N PHE A 37 -1.48 -1.70 3.04
CA PHE A 37 -0.18 -1.71 3.71
C PHE A 37 0.85 -2.56 2.93
N GLU A 38 0.48 -3.74 2.46
CA GLU A 38 1.34 -4.59 1.64
C GLU A 38 1.75 -3.92 0.32
N GLN A 39 0.83 -3.20 -0.33
CA GLN A 39 1.13 -2.48 -1.55
C GLN A 39 2.08 -1.29 -1.33
N ILE A 40 2.00 -0.59 -0.19
CA ILE A 40 2.97 0.45 0.17
C ILE A 40 4.36 -0.15 0.34
N ARG A 41 4.47 -1.30 1.01
CA ARG A 41 5.75 -2.03 1.15
C ARG A 41 6.30 -2.48 -0.21
N LYS A 42 5.46 -3.06 -1.07
CA LYS A 42 5.86 -3.46 -2.43
C LYS A 42 6.36 -2.26 -3.26
N LEU A 43 5.75 -1.09 -3.13
CA LEU A 43 6.24 0.13 -3.80
C LEU A 43 7.59 0.59 -3.29
N GLU A 44 7.86 0.45 -1.99
CA GLU A 44 9.18 0.77 -1.45
C GLU A 44 10.25 -0.23 -1.89
N ASP A 45 9.91 -1.52 -1.97
CA ASP A 45 10.80 -2.54 -2.53
C ASP A 45 11.11 -2.27 -4.00
N ILE A 46 10.08 -1.96 -4.81
CA ILE A 46 10.25 -1.55 -6.22
C ILE A 46 11.16 -0.33 -6.32
N ARG A 47 10.94 0.67 -5.46
CA ARG A 47 11.77 1.88 -5.42
C ARG A 47 13.22 1.54 -5.08
N ALA A 48 13.46 0.72 -4.06
CA ALA A 48 14.80 0.31 -3.67
C ALA A 48 15.52 -0.48 -4.79
N GLN A 49 14.81 -1.41 -5.43
CA GLN A 49 15.33 -2.16 -6.58
C GLN A 49 15.64 -1.25 -7.76
N SER A 50 14.78 -0.24 -8.02
CA SER A 50 14.97 0.67 -9.15
C SER A 50 16.25 1.50 -9.07
N LEU A 51 16.81 1.70 -7.87
CA LEU A 51 18.09 2.38 -7.69
C LEU A 51 19.27 1.57 -8.25
N THR A 52 19.11 0.26 -8.40
CA THR A 52 20.13 -0.65 -8.95
C THR A 52 19.99 -0.87 -10.45
N TRP A 53 18.89 -0.41 -11.05
CA TRP A 53 18.62 -0.60 -12.47
C TRP A 53 19.40 0.41 -13.30
N SER A 54 20.10 -0.10 -14.32
CA SER A 54 20.71 0.74 -15.35
C SER A 54 19.63 1.31 -16.26
N THR A 55 19.75 2.58 -16.64
CA THR A 55 18.83 3.24 -17.59
C THR A 55 18.90 2.66 -19.01
N ALA A 56 19.95 1.90 -19.32
CA ALA A 56 20.08 1.18 -20.59
C ALA A 56 19.41 -0.20 -20.58
N ASP A 57 18.95 -0.69 -19.43
CA ASP A 57 18.34 -2.01 -19.29
C ASP A 57 16.81 -1.96 -19.56
N GLN A 58 16.42 -2.37 -20.77
CA GLN A 58 15.02 -2.44 -21.16
C GLN A 58 14.22 -3.49 -20.37
N THR A 59 14.89 -4.56 -19.90
CA THR A 59 14.26 -5.63 -19.13
C THR A 59 13.87 -5.12 -17.75
N ALA A 60 14.76 -4.37 -17.09
CA ALA A 60 14.45 -3.69 -15.83
C ALA A 60 13.24 -2.74 -15.94
N ALA A 61 13.16 -1.97 -17.04
CA ALA A 61 12.04 -1.07 -17.27
C ALA A 61 10.70 -1.79 -17.54
N GLN A 62 10.73 -2.96 -18.17
CA GLN A 62 9.54 -3.79 -18.38
C GLN A 62 9.06 -4.42 -17.06
N GLU A 63 10.01 -4.92 -16.26
CA GLU A 63 9.74 -5.52 -14.96
C GLU A 63 9.18 -4.50 -13.96
N CYS A 64 9.75 -3.29 -13.93
CA CYS A 64 9.18 -2.16 -13.19
C CYS A 64 7.71 -1.93 -13.51
N ARG A 65 7.39 -1.81 -14.81
CA ARG A 65 6.03 -1.55 -15.28
C ARG A 65 5.07 -2.67 -14.89
N ARG A 66 5.51 -3.93 -15.02
CA ARG A 66 4.71 -5.09 -14.60
C ARG A 66 4.36 -5.03 -13.12
N GLN A 67 5.36 -4.81 -12.26
CA GLN A 67 5.15 -4.75 -10.82
C GLN A 67 4.27 -3.56 -10.39
N LEU A 68 4.43 -2.40 -11.03
CA LEU A 68 3.58 -1.22 -10.78
C LEU A 68 2.11 -1.47 -11.19
N VAL A 69 1.87 -2.16 -12.31
CA VAL A 69 0.52 -2.54 -12.74
C VAL A 69 -0.13 -3.51 -11.76
N GLU A 70 0.61 -4.49 -11.25
CA GLU A 70 0.11 -5.40 -10.20
C GLU A 70 -0.29 -4.63 -8.94
N VAL A 71 0.58 -3.75 -8.45
CA VAL A 71 0.27 -2.89 -7.29
C VAL A 71 -1.00 -2.08 -7.53
N ALA A 72 -1.13 -1.45 -8.71
CA ALA A 72 -2.31 -0.67 -9.05
C ALA A 72 -3.59 -1.52 -9.09
N GLY A 73 -3.50 -2.78 -9.53
CA GLY A 73 -4.60 -3.74 -9.50
C GLY A 73 -5.09 -4.01 -8.08
N GLU A 74 -4.17 -4.36 -7.18
CA GLU A 74 -4.49 -4.65 -5.77
C GLU A 74 -5.04 -3.42 -5.04
N VAL A 75 -4.46 -2.24 -5.26
CA VAL A 75 -4.98 -0.97 -4.69
C VAL A 75 -6.41 -0.72 -5.17
N ARG A 76 -6.69 -0.96 -6.46
CA ARG A 76 -8.05 -0.80 -7.00
C ARG A 76 -9.05 -1.74 -6.34
N GLU A 77 -8.69 -3.00 -6.11
CA GLU A 77 -9.58 -3.96 -5.43
C GLU A 77 -9.82 -3.57 -3.97
N ALA A 78 -8.78 -3.15 -3.25
CA ALA A 78 -8.94 -2.58 -1.91
C ALA A 78 -9.86 -1.34 -1.90
N TYR A 79 -9.69 -0.45 -2.87
CA TYR A 79 -10.51 0.76 -2.98
C TYR A 79 -12.00 0.47 -3.24
N LYS A 80 -12.32 -0.59 -4.01
CA LYS A 80 -13.71 -1.03 -4.17
C LYS A 80 -14.32 -1.47 -2.84
N GLN A 81 -13.54 -2.15 -1.99
CA GLN A 81 -14.01 -2.54 -0.65
C GLN A 81 -14.25 -1.29 0.22
N VAL A 82 -13.36 -0.29 0.19
CA VAL A 82 -13.56 0.99 0.89
C VAL A 82 -14.86 1.66 0.47
N ILE A 83 -15.11 1.79 -0.84
CA ILE A 83 -16.35 2.39 -1.36
C ILE A 83 -17.57 1.59 -0.90
N HIS A 84 -17.51 0.26 -0.99
CA HIS A 84 -18.61 -0.59 -0.57
C HIS A 84 -18.95 -0.40 0.93
N ILE A 85 -17.93 -0.40 1.79
CA ILE A 85 -18.07 -0.11 3.22
C ILE A 85 -18.66 1.28 3.47
N ALA A 86 -18.16 2.29 2.75
CA ALA A 86 -18.62 3.68 2.90
C ALA A 86 -20.10 3.83 2.49
N HIS A 87 -20.52 3.18 1.40
CA HIS A 87 -21.91 3.18 0.96
C HIS A 87 -22.83 2.46 1.96
N GLN A 88 -22.42 1.31 2.52
CA GLN A 88 -23.20 0.61 3.54
C GLN A 88 -23.43 1.45 4.82
N LYS A 89 -22.47 2.30 5.20
CA LYS A 89 -22.62 3.21 6.34
C LYS A 89 -23.48 4.45 6.05
N LEU A 90 -23.75 4.76 4.79
CA LEU A 90 -24.62 5.87 4.38
C LEU A 90 -26.11 5.47 4.32
N GLU A 91 -26.44 4.17 4.32
CA GLU A 91 -27.82 3.67 4.27
C GLU A 91 -28.51 3.55 5.64
N TYR A 92 -27.88 3.97 6.75
CA TYR A 92 -28.51 4.02 8.08
C TYR A 92 -28.26 5.36 8.80
N PRO A 93 -29.29 6.21 8.97
CA PRO A 93 -29.37 7.04 10.15
C PRO A 93 -29.98 6.24 11.31
N PRO A 94 -29.32 6.09 12.47
CA PRO A 94 -30.03 5.95 13.73
C PRO A 94 -30.38 7.36 14.22
N GLY A 95 -31.66 7.74 14.08
CA GLY A 95 -32.19 9.00 14.61
C GLY A 95 -33.38 9.50 13.82
#